data_AF-A0A936HDL9-F1
#
_entry.id   AF-A0A936HDL9-F1
#
_cell.length_a   1.000
_cell.length_b   1.000
_cell.length_c   1.000
_cell.angle_alpha   90.00
_cell.angle_beta   90.00
_cell.angle_gamma   90.00
#
_symmetry.space_group_name_H-M   'P 1'
#
loop_
_entity.id
_entity.type
_entity.pdbx_description
1 polymer ?
#
loop_
_entity_poly.entity_id
_entity_poly.type
_entity_poly.pdbx_seq_one_letter_code
_entity_poly.pdbx_strand_id
1 'polypeptide(L)'
;MPHFVRTFFFLFAIALAAAPAGAQQKLDIIQIMGQFVQANHAASKCIKPDRETLSRFLMNFRIVTLRASEEMRKRNPSMSEQQVAEKFKSASDAVGKQIDGVLGTNGCSDPRIQDLLKRFEIQANLKL
;
A
#
# COMPACT_ATOMS: atom_id res chain seq x y z
N MET A 1 -47.97 10.56 -56.46
CA MET A 1 -47.49 9.45 -55.60
C MET A 1 -46.69 8.54 -56.52
N PRO A 2 -45.45 8.08 -56.22
CA PRO A 2 -45.00 7.63 -54.90
C PRO A 2 -43.45 7.69 -54.61
N HIS A 3 -43.06 7.11 -53.47
CA HIS A 3 -41.77 6.49 -53.07
C HIS A 3 -40.47 7.35 -53.01
N PHE A 4 -40.00 7.76 -51.83
CA PHE A 4 -39.14 6.98 -50.91
C PHE A 4 -38.00 6.26 -51.66
N VAL A 5 -36.75 6.67 -51.42
CA VAL A 5 -35.68 5.78 -50.92
C VAL A 5 -34.45 6.64 -50.56
N ARG A 6 -34.22 6.59 -49.26
CA ARG A 6 -33.07 7.01 -48.46
C ARG A 6 -31.88 6.13 -48.86
N THR A 7 -30.78 6.71 -49.34
CA THR A 7 -29.51 5.97 -49.45
C THR A 7 -28.44 6.73 -48.69
N PHE A 8 -28.16 6.20 -47.51
CA PHE A 8 -27.17 6.67 -46.55
C PHE A 8 -25.76 6.41 -47.11
N PHE A 9 -24.95 7.47 -47.20
CA PHE A 9 -23.51 7.38 -47.35
C PHE A 9 -22.93 6.75 -46.07
N PHE A 10 -22.45 5.50 -46.15
CA PHE A 10 -21.63 4.90 -45.09
C PHE A 10 -20.15 5.20 -45.36
N LEU A 11 -19.64 6.27 -44.75
CA LEU A 11 -18.21 6.51 -44.58
C LEU A 11 -17.73 5.71 -43.37
N PHE A 12 -16.91 4.68 -43.63
CA PHE A 12 -16.28 3.83 -42.63
C PHE A 12 -15.13 4.60 -41.96
N ALA A 13 -15.42 5.35 -40.91
CA ALA A 13 -14.40 5.97 -40.06
C ALA A 13 -13.85 4.93 -39.08
N ILE A 14 -12.65 4.41 -39.35
CA ILE A 14 -11.91 3.54 -38.43
C ILE A 14 -11.39 4.41 -37.29
N ALA A 15 -12.10 4.41 -36.16
CA ALA A 15 -11.61 4.99 -34.92
C ALA A 15 -10.52 4.08 -34.34
N LEU A 16 -9.26 4.52 -34.38
CA LEU A 16 -8.19 3.94 -33.57
C LEU A 16 -8.55 4.15 -32.10
N ALA A 17 -9.07 3.11 -31.45
CA ALA A 17 -9.17 3.05 -30.01
C ALA A 17 -7.75 2.92 -29.44
N ALA A 18 -7.09 4.05 -29.18
CA ALA A 18 -5.95 4.10 -28.28
C ALA A 18 -6.49 3.78 -26.87
N ALA A 19 -6.38 2.53 -26.45
CA ALA A 19 -6.65 2.16 -25.07
C ALA A 19 -5.73 3.00 -24.16
N PRO A 20 -6.25 3.61 -23.08
CA PRO A 20 -5.38 4.31 -22.14
C PRO A 20 -4.47 3.26 -21.52
N ALA A 21 -3.17 3.34 -21.81
CA ALA A 21 -2.18 2.58 -21.08
C ALA A 21 -2.30 2.98 -19.61
N GLY A 22 -2.86 2.08 -18.79
CA GLY A 22 -2.98 2.28 -17.36
C GLY A 22 -1.59 2.54 -16.79
N ALA A 23 -1.33 3.80 -16.41
CA ALA A 23 -0.09 4.17 -15.75
C ALA A 23 0.01 3.37 -14.45
N GLN A 24 0.90 2.38 -14.43
CA GLN A 24 1.16 1.58 -13.24
C GLN A 24 1.73 2.51 -12.17
N GLN A 25 0.88 2.93 -11.23
CA GLN A 25 1.25 3.86 -10.17
C GLN A 25 2.32 3.18 -9.31
N LYS A 26 3.58 3.58 -9.51
CA LYS A 26 4.71 3.06 -8.74
C LYS A 26 4.51 3.49 -7.28
N LEU A 27 4.16 2.53 -6.42
CA LEU A 27 3.97 2.79 -4.99
C LEU A 27 5.24 3.38 -4.38
N ASP A 28 5.07 4.43 -3.59
CA ASP A 28 6.17 5.12 -2.93
C ASP A 28 6.75 4.28 -1.78
N ILE A 29 8.08 4.22 -1.63
CA ILE A 29 8.72 3.37 -0.60
C ILE A 29 8.34 3.79 0.82
N ILE A 30 8.07 5.07 1.06
CA ILE A 30 7.58 5.57 2.35
C ILE A 30 6.15 5.06 2.60
N GLN A 31 5.30 5.03 1.58
CA GLN A 31 3.96 4.45 1.68
C GLN A 31 4.02 2.95 1.95
N ILE A 32 4.93 2.23 1.28
CA ILE A 32 5.16 0.79 1.51
C ILE A 32 5.59 0.57 2.97
N MET A 33 6.52 1.37 3.50
CA MET A 33 6.91 1.31 4.91
C MET A 33 5.70 1.51 5.83
N GLY A 34 4.85 2.50 5.56
CA GLY A 34 3.61 2.72 6.30
C GLY A 34 2.65 1.53 6.27
N GLN A 35 2.60 0.77 5.17
CA GLN A 35 1.80 -0.45 5.10
C GLN A 35 2.35 -1.57 5.99
N PHE A 36 3.68 -1.71 6.09
CA PHE A 36 4.31 -2.65 7.03
C PHE A 36 4.00 -2.28 8.48
N VAL A 37 4.07 -0.99 8.84
CA VAL A 37 3.72 -0.53 10.19
C VAL A 37 2.29 -0.93 10.54
N GLN A 38 1.33 -0.68 9.63
CA GLN A 38 -0.07 -1.02 9.86
C GLN A 38 -0.28 -2.53 10.07
N ALA A 39 0.29 -3.34 9.17
CA ALA A 39 0.17 -4.80 9.23
C ALA A 39 0.83 -5.36 10.50
N ASN A 40 2.02 -4.89 10.86
CA ASN A 40 2.73 -5.30 12.06
C ASN A 40 1.94 -4.98 13.33
N HIS A 41 1.39 -3.76 13.42
CA HIS A 41 0.63 -3.35 14.60
C HIS A 41 -0.63 -4.22 14.77
N ALA A 42 -1.42 -4.39 13.70
CA ALA A 42 -2.59 -5.28 13.72
C ALA A 42 -2.23 -6.72 14.08
N ALA A 43 -1.17 -7.28 13.47
CA ALA A 43 -0.73 -8.64 13.73
C ALA A 43 -0.32 -8.83 15.20
N SER A 44 0.41 -7.87 15.78
CA SER A 44 0.86 -7.93 17.17
C SER A 44 -0.28 -7.95 18.20
N LYS A 45 -1.47 -7.47 17.82
CA LYS A 45 -2.66 -7.41 18.68
C LYS A 45 -3.61 -8.59 18.48
N CYS A 46 -3.70 -9.10 17.25
CA CYS A 46 -4.78 -10.01 16.87
C CYS A 46 -4.35 -11.44 16.61
N ILE A 47 -3.08 -11.69 16.34
CA ILE A 47 -2.58 -13.03 16.05
C ILE A 47 -1.28 -13.29 16.78
N LYS A 48 -0.87 -14.55 16.79
CA LYS A 48 0.45 -14.98 17.26
C LYS A 48 1.12 -15.75 16.12
N PRO A 49 1.80 -15.05 15.20
CA PRO A 49 2.49 -15.71 14.09
C PRO A 49 3.53 -16.69 14.63
N ASP A 50 3.82 -17.74 13.86
CA ASP A 50 4.96 -18.59 14.16
C ASP A 50 6.28 -17.78 14.02
N ARG A 51 7.34 -18.31 14.63
CA ARG A 51 8.64 -17.60 14.67
C ARG A 51 9.23 -17.36 13.28
N GLU A 52 9.01 -18.27 12.34
CA GLU A 52 9.58 -18.19 11.00
C GLU A 52 8.89 -17.09 10.19
N THR A 53 7.56 -17.06 10.21
CA THR A 53 6.76 -16.02 9.57
C THR A 53 7.05 -14.63 10.14
N LEU A 54 7.11 -14.51 11.48
CA LEU A 54 7.48 -13.25 12.11
C LEU A 54 8.90 -12.81 11.72
N SER A 55 9.86 -13.74 11.68
CA SER A 55 11.24 -13.42 11.31
C SER A 55 11.34 -12.90 9.88
N ARG A 56 10.71 -13.58 8.91
CA ARG A 56 10.67 -13.11 7.51
C ARG A 56 10.04 -11.74 7.38
N PHE A 57 8.91 -11.51 8.05
CA PHE A 57 8.25 -10.21 8.05
C PHE A 57 9.19 -9.11 8.55
N LEU A 58 9.86 -9.32 9.68
CA LEU A 58 10.77 -8.33 10.28
C LEU A 58 11.99 -8.05 9.40
N MET A 59 12.53 -9.07 8.72
CA MET A 59 13.61 -8.87 7.74
C MET A 59 13.15 -7.98 6.58
N ASN A 60 11.99 -8.28 5.99
CA ASN A 60 11.43 -7.49 4.90
C ASN A 60 11.12 -6.05 5.35
N PHE A 61 10.56 -5.90 6.55
CA PHE A 61 10.25 -4.59 7.12
C PHE A 61 11.53 -3.77 7.35
N ARG A 62 12.62 -4.39 7.83
CA ARG A 62 13.91 -3.73 7.99
C ARG A 62 14.45 -3.20 6.66
N ILE A 63 14.41 -4.00 5.59
CA ILE A 63 14.86 -3.58 4.26
C ILE A 63 14.06 -2.38 3.77
N VAL A 64 12.74 -2.45 3.88
CA VAL A 64 11.84 -1.36 3.47
C VAL A 64 12.09 -0.10 4.29
N THR A 65 12.31 -0.23 5.60
CA THR A 65 12.60 0.90 6.49
C THR A 65 13.91 1.59 6.09
N LEU A 66 14.97 0.84 5.80
CA LEU A 66 16.25 1.39 5.34
C LEU A 66 16.07 2.18 4.04
N ARG A 67 15.40 1.59 3.04
CA ARG A 67 15.15 2.27 1.75
C ARG A 67 14.25 3.50 1.91
N ALA A 68 13.27 3.46 2.81
CA ALA A 68 12.43 4.62 3.13
C ALA A 68 13.23 5.74 3.81
N SER A 69 14.16 5.41 4.72
CA SER A 69 15.06 6.38 5.36
C SER A 69 16.00 7.04 4.34
N GLU A 70 16.56 6.26 3.42
CA GLU A 70 17.37 6.80 2.32
C GLU A 70 16.56 7.75 1.44
N GLU A 71 15.35 7.35 1.05
CA GLU A 71 14.47 8.17 0.24
C GLU A 71 14.07 9.48 0.94
N MET A 72 13.81 9.43 2.26
CA MET A 72 13.55 10.62 3.06
C MET A 72 14.72 11.60 3.05
N ARG A 73 15.96 11.11 3.20
CA ARG A 73 17.16 11.94 3.13
C ARG A 73 17.42 12.47 1.71
N LYS A 74 17.10 11.70 0.67
CA LYS A 74 17.18 12.20 -0.71
C LYS A 74 16.22 13.36 -0.95
N ARG A 75 14.99 13.27 -0.42
CA ARG A 75 13.98 14.34 -0.50
C ARG A 75 14.31 15.54 0.36
N ASN A 76 15.00 15.33 1.48
CA ASN A 76 15.43 16.39 2.38
C ASN A 76 16.85 16.14 2.92
N PRO A 77 17.89 16.56 2.19
CA PRO A 77 19.28 16.28 2.55
C PRO A 77 19.75 16.93 3.87
N SER A 78 19.04 17.93 4.38
CA SER A 78 19.38 18.58 5.65
C SER A 78 18.87 17.80 6.88
N MET A 79 18.06 16.76 6.69
CA MET A 79 17.59 15.93 7.81
C MET A 79 18.68 14.99 8.31
N SER A 80 18.93 15.02 9.61
CA SER A 80 19.79 14.03 10.27
C SER A 80 19.10 12.66 10.34
N GLU A 81 19.88 11.60 10.55
CA GLU A 81 19.33 10.25 10.71
C GLU A 81 18.38 10.16 11.92
N GLN A 82 18.69 10.88 12.99
CA GLN A 82 17.85 10.97 14.19
C GLN A 82 16.50 11.61 13.87
N GLN A 83 16.48 12.72 13.11
CA GLN A 83 15.24 13.38 12.70
C GLN A 83 14.37 12.50 11.79
N VAL A 84 14.99 11.70 10.91
CA VAL A 84 14.26 10.73 10.08
C VAL A 84 13.64 9.64 10.97
N ALA A 85 14.41 9.09 11.91
CA ALA A 85 13.93 8.08 12.84
C ALA A 85 12.78 8.60 13.72
N GLU A 86 12.89 9.81 14.27
CA GLU A 86 11.83 10.46 15.04
C GLU A 86 10.56 10.66 14.22
N LYS A 87 10.70 11.10 12.95
CA LYS A 87 9.57 11.30 12.06
C LYS A 87 8.84 9.98 11.76
N PHE A 88 9.58 8.90 11.49
CA PHE A 88 8.99 7.58 11.30
C PHE A 88 8.37 7.02 12.57
N LYS A 89 9.00 7.25 13.73
CA LYS A 89 8.43 6.86 15.02
C LYS A 89 7.10 7.57 15.26
N SER A 90 7.06 8.89 15.13
CA SER A 90 5.84 9.68 15.34
C SER A 90 4.71 9.25 14.40
N ALA A 91 5.03 9.04 13.11
CA ALA A 91 4.05 8.55 12.14
C ALA A 91 3.55 7.14 12.51
N SER A 92 4.44 6.25 12.95
CA SER A 92 4.07 4.89 13.36
C SER A 92 3.19 4.86 14.60
N ASP A 93 3.51 5.71 15.59
CA ASP A 93 2.72 5.84 16.82
C ASP A 93 1.30 6.37 16.51
N ALA A 94 1.18 7.32 15.57
CA ALA A 94 -0.12 7.82 15.12
C ALA A 94 -0.96 6.74 14.41
N VAL A 95 -0.33 5.96 13.52
CA VAL A 95 -0.97 4.81 12.86
C VAL A 95 -1.43 3.77 13.88
N GLY A 96 -0.58 3.45 14.87
CA GLY A 96 -0.93 2.51 15.94
C GLY A 96 -2.19 2.91 16.68
N LYS A 97 -2.31 4.20 17.07
CA LYS A 97 -3.51 4.73 17.73
C LYS A 97 -4.78 4.61 16.88
N GLN A 98 -4.67 4.85 15.57
CA GLN A 98 -5.82 4.71 14.66
C GLN A 98 -6.29 3.26 14.59
N ILE A 99 -5.36 2.30 14.49
CA ILE A 99 -5.68 0.88 14.48
C ILE A 99 -6.27 0.45 15.83
N ASP A 100 -5.69 0.90 16.94
CA ASP A 100 -6.21 0.62 18.29
C ASP A 100 -7.66 1.12 18.45
N GLY A 101 -8.02 2.28 17.87
CA GLY A 101 -9.40 2.77 17.86
C GLY A 101 -10.36 1.85 17.10
N VAL A 102 -9.94 1.34 15.93
CA VAL A 102 -10.71 0.35 15.17
C VAL A 102 -10.86 -0.96 15.95
N LEU A 103 -9.77 -1.45 16.55
CA LEU A 103 -9.76 -2.67 17.36
C LEU A 103 -10.65 -2.54 18.60
N GLY A 104 -10.62 -1.39 19.29
CA GLY A 104 -11.45 -1.15 20.46
C GLY A 104 -12.95 -1.15 20.16
N THR A 105 -13.33 -0.78 18.93
CA THR A 105 -14.74 -0.71 18.52
C THR A 105 -15.23 -2.04 17.94
N ASN A 106 -14.45 -2.65 17.06
CA ASN A 106 -14.91 -3.76 16.21
C ASN A 106 -14.09 -5.05 16.39
N GLY A 107 -13.04 -5.01 17.20
CA GLY A 107 -12.17 -6.15 17.47
C GLY A 107 -11.36 -6.62 16.26
N CYS A 108 -10.76 -7.80 16.42
CA CYS A 108 -9.91 -8.40 15.40
C CYS A 108 -10.69 -8.92 14.18
N SER A 109 -12.00 -9.10 14.29
CA SER A 109 -12.87 -9.54 13.18
C SER A 109 -13.28 -8.41 12.24
N ASP A 110 -12.95 -7.15 12.54
CA ASP A 110 -13.20 -6.04 11.63
C ASP A 110 -12.56 -6.32 10.25
N PRO A 111 -13.30 -6.17 9.14
CA PRO A 111 -12.79 -6.48 7.80
C PRO A 111 -11.48 -5.74 7.46
N ARG A 112 -11.32 -4.50 7.94
CA ARG A 112 -10.11 -3.70 7.71
C ARG A 112 -8.92 -4.29 8.46
N ILE A 113 -9.14 -4.80 9.67
CA ILE A 113 -8.10 -5.49 10.44
C ILE A 113 -7.74 -6.82 9.77
N GLN A 114 -8.74 -7.59 9.36
CA GLN A 114 -8.52 -8.84 8.62
C GLN A 114 -7.69 -8.63 7.35
N ASP A 115 -7.90 -7.52 6.63
CA ASP A 115 -7.08 -7.18 5.47
C ASP A 115 -5.64 -6.78 5.84
N LEU A 116 -5.42 -6.15 7.01
CA LEU A 116 -4.07 -5.92 7.54
C LEU A 116 -3.38 -7.23 7.91
N LEU A 117 -4.11 -8.21 8.46
CA LEU A 117 -3.55 -9.54 8.77
C LEU A 117 -3.18 -10.31 7.50
N LYS A 118 -4.01 -10.28 6.46
CA LYS A 118 -3.65 -10.84 5.14
C LYS A 118 -2.41 -10.16 4.57
N ARG A 119 -2.32 -8.83 4.73
CA ARG A 119 -1.15 -8.07 4.27
C ARG A 119 0.12 -8.46 5.02
N PHE A 120 0.03 -8.70 6.32
CA PHE A 120 1.15 -9.21 7.13
C PHE A 120 1.72 -10.49 6.52
N GLU A 121 0.86 -11.47 6.20
CA GLU A 121 1.27 -12.72 5.56
C GLU A 121 1.91 -12.50 4.18
N ILE A 122 1.32 -11.64 3.35
CA ILE A 122 1.90 -11.29 2.04
C ILE A 122 3.28 -10.66 2.23
N GLN A 123 3.42 -9.72 3.16
CA GLN A 123 4.66 -9.02 3.45
C GLN A 123 5.73 -9.93 4.07
N ALA A 124 5.33 -10.95 4.82
CA ALA A 124 6.23 -12.00 5.32
C ALA A 124 6.78 -12.88 4.18
N ASN A 125 6.08 -12.98 3.05
CA ASN A 125 6.45 -13.83 1.92
C ASN A 125 7.07 -13.06 0.73
N LEU A 126 7.30 -11.76 0.86
CA LEU A 126 8.04 -10.98 -0.14
C LEU A 126 9.48 -11.47 -0.25
N LYS A 127 10.02 -11.40 -1.47
CA LYS A 127 11.43 -11.66 -1.78
C LYS A 127 12.09 -10.32 -2.12
N LEU A 128 12.70 -9.66 -1.12
CA LEU A 128 13.25 -8.30 -1.20
C LEU A 128 14.77 -8.22 -1.23
#